data_AF-A0A964VNE7-F1
#
_entry.id   AF-A0A964VNE7-F1
#
_cell.length_a   1.000
_cell.length_b   1.000
_cell.length_c   1.000
_cell.angle_alpha   90.00
_cell.angle_beta   90.00
_cell.angle_gamma   90.00
#
_symmetry.space_group_name_H-M   'P 1'
#
loop_
_entity.id
_entity.type
_entity.pdbx_description
1 polymer ?
#
loop_
_entity_poly.entity_id
_entity_poly.type
_entity_poly.pdbx_seq_one_letter_code
_entity_poly.pdbx_strand_id
1 'polypeptide(L)'
;MDKLLAKIKQLLPKSLLRITQPVYHYILAIAGAILYGFPSQHLKVVVVTGTKGKSSVVELTNAILEEAGYKTASLSTIRFKIGNNSKPNL
;
A
#
# COMPACT_ATOMS: atom_id res chain seq x y z
N MET A 1 -3.81 17.48 -12.20
CA MET A 1 -4.27 17.80 -10.82
C MET A 1 -3.17 18.45 -9.99
N ASP A 2 -1.90 18.16 -10.24
CA ASP A 2 -0.77 18.62 -9.41
C ASP A 2 -0.54 20.14 -9.43
N LYS A 3 -0.77 20.81 -10.58
CA LYS A 3 -0.68 22.29 -10.69
C LYS A 3 -1.76 23.02 -9.87
N LEU A 4 -2.94 22.43 -9.73
CA LEU A 4 -4.06 22.98 -8.97
C LEU A 4 -3.78 22.85 -7.46
N LEU A 5 -3.34 21.66 -7.03
CA LEU A 5 -2.92 21.40 -5.65
C LEU A 5 -1.73 22.27 -5.24
N ALA A 6 -0.78 22.51 -6.14
CA ALA A 6 0.36 23.40 -5.89
C ALA A 6 -0.07 24.85 -5.67
N LYS A 7 -1.02 25.38 -6.48
CA LYS A 7 -1.60 26.72 -6.27
C LYS A 7 -2.38 26.84 -4.96
N ILE A 8 -3.18 25.83 -4.63
CA ILE A 8 -3.95 25.80 -3.38
C ILE A 8 -3.03 25.75 -2.16
N LYS A 9 -1.93 24.98 -2.23
CA LYS A 9 -0.90 24.96 -1.18
C LYS A 9 -0.13 26.26 -1.02
N GLN A 10 -0.03 27.09 -2.07
CA GLN A 10 0.56 28.42 -2.00
C GLN A 10 -0.36 29.45 -1.32
N LEU A 11 -1.69 29.28 -1.45
CA LEU A 11 -2.67 30.16 -0.79
C LEU A 11 -2.90 29.81 0.68
N LEU A 12 -2.73 28.54 1.07
CA LEU A 12 -3.00 28.08 2.43
C LEU A 12 -1.77 28.22 3.34
N PRO A 13 -1.89 28.82 4.54
CA PRO A 13 -0.80 28.91 5.49
C PRO A 13 -0.37 27.50 5.95
N LYS A 14 0.95 27.25 6.00
CA LYS A 14 1.55 25.95 6.33
C LYS A 14 1.02 25.35 7.63
N SER A 15 0.69 26.19 8.61
CA SER A 15 0.12 25.77 9.90
C SER A 15 -1.24 25.11 9.77
N LEU A 16 -2.11 25.62 8.90
CA LEU A 16 -3.46 25.09 8.69
C LEU A 16 -3.42 23.77 7.91
N LEU A 17 -2.52 23.67 6.92
CA LEU A 17 -2.29 22.42 6.21
C LEU A 17 -1.81 21.31 7.16
N ARG A 18 -0.90 21.62 8.09
CA ARG A 18 -0.34 20.63 9.01
C ARG A 18 -1.39 20.07 9.98
N ILE A 19 -2.38 20.88 10.36
CA ILE A 19 -3.48 20.48 11.25
C ILE A 19 -4.54 19.67 10.50
N THR A 20 -4.84 20.04 9.25
CA THR A 20 -5.90 19.40 8.45
C THR A 20 -5.42 18.15 7.69
N GLN A 21 -4.11 18.01 7.47
CA GLN A 21 -3.51 16.90 6.74
C GLN A 21 -3.80 15.51 7.34
N PRO A 22 -3.74 15.29 8.67
CA PRO A 22 -4.11 14.00 9.26
C PRO A 22 -5.57 13.63 8.99
N VAL A 23 -6.48 14.59 9.17
CA VAL A 23 -7.93 14.39 8.95
C VAL A 23 -8.21 14.12 7.47
N TYR A 24 -7.57 14.86 6.57
CA TYR A 24 -7.66 14.64 5.14
C TYR A 24 -7.21 13.23 4.73
N HIS A 25 -6.03 12.78 5.21
CA HIS A 25 -5.53 11.44 4.89
C HIS A 25 -6.42 10.34 5.46
N TYR A 26 -6.98 10.55 6.65
CA TYR A 26 -7.91 9.60 7.26
C TYR A 26 -9.22 9.49 6.47
N ILE A 27 -9.83 10.62 6.09
CA ILE A 27 -11.04 10.64 5.26
C ILE A 27 -10.77 9.98 3.90
N LEU A 28 -9.61 10.25 3.29
CA LEU A 28 -9.24 9.66 2.01
C LEU A 28 -9.04 8.15 2.11
N ALA A 29 -8.45 7.65 3.20
CA ALA A 29 -8.31 6.22 3.46
C ALA A 29 -9.68 5.54 3.63
N ILE A 30 -10.60 6.16 4.39
CA ILE A 30 -11.97 5.64 4.57
C ILE A 30 -12.75 5.67 3.25
N ALA A 31 -12.69 6.78 2.51
CA ALA A 31 -13.36 6.91 1.22
C ALA A 31 -12.88 5.82 0.25
N GLY A 32 -11.57 5.56 0.20
CA GLY A 32 -11.01 4.44 -0.55
C GLY A 32 -11.53 3.08 -0.05
N ALA A 33 -11.53 2.84 1.26
CA ALA A 33 -12.03 1.58 1.82
C ALA A 33 -13.51 1.34 1.46
N ILE A 34 -14.35 2.37 1.49
CA ILE A 34 -15.76 2.29 1.08
C ILE A 34 -15.88 2.04 -0.43
N LEU A 35 -15.15 2.81 -1.25
CA LEU A 35 -15.18 2.69 -2.72
C LEU A 35 -14.77 1.28 -3.20
N TYR A 36 -13.80 0.66 -2.53
CA TYR A 36 -13.32 -0.69 -2.84
C TYR A 36 -14.01 -1.80 -2.03
N GLY A 37 -15.01 -1.48 -1.20
CA GLY A 37 -15.81 -2.47 -0.47
C GLY A 37 -15.03 -3.24 0.61
N PHE A 38 -14.13 -2.59 1.33
CA PHE A 38 -13.32 -3.18 2.42
C PHE A 38 -12.61 -4.49 2.01
N PRO A 39 -11.72 -4.47 1.01
CA PRO A 39 -11.09 -5.69 0.48
C PRO A 39 -10.27 -6.46 1.52
N SER A 40 -9.79 -5.78 2.57
CA SER A 40 -9.04 -6.38 3.67
C SER A 40 -9.84 -7.44 4.46
N GLN A 41 -11.18 -7.38 4.46
CA GLN A 41 -12.00 -8.39 5.15
C GLN A 41 -11.93 -9.77 4.50
N HIS A 42 -11.55 -9.83 3.22
CA HIS A 42 -11.47 -11.05 2.42
C HIS A 42 -10.02 -11.51 2.21
N LEU A 43 -9.04 -10.81 2.80
CA LEU A 43 -7.61 -11.05 2.57
C LEU A 43 -6.87 -11.23 3.89
N LYS A 44 -6.05 -12.30 3.97
CA LYS A 44 -5.09 -12.45 5.06
C LYS A 44 -3.84 -11.65 4.74
N VAL A 45 -3.66 -10.51 5.40
CA VAL A 45 -2.51 -9.62 5.18
C VAL A 45 -1.42 -9.93 6.19
N VAL A 46 -0.23 -10.31 5.69
CA VAL A 46 0.97 -10.52 6.50
C VAL A 46 2.00 -9.45 6.14
N VAL A 47 2.48 -8.72 7.14
CA VAL A 47 3.48 -7.66 6.97
C VAL A 47 4.79 -8.11 7.60
N VAL A 48 5.85 -8.13 6.79
CA VAL A 48 7.21 -8.40 7.27
C VAL A 48 7.94 -7.08 7.51
N THR A 49 8.22 -6.79 8.78
CA THR A 49 9.00 -5.63 9.21
C THR A 49 10.38 -6.06 9.73
N GLY A 50 11.36 -5.15 9.67
CA GLY A 50 12.73 -5.41 10.11
C GLY A 50 13.75 -4.55 9.37
N THR A 51 14.95 -4.41 9.93
CA THR A 51 16.02 -3.58 9.33
C THR A 51 16.63 -4.27 8.10
N LYS A 52 16.76 -5.61 8.11
CA LYS A 52 17.29 -6.42 7.02
C LYS A 52 16.40 -7.65 6.78
N GLY A 53 16.49 -8.25 5.59
CA GLY A 53 15.85 -9.53 5.27
C GLY A 53 14.36 -9.50 4.91
N LYS A 54 13.68 -8.35 4.96
CA LYS A 54 12.25 -8.22 4.62
C LYS A 54 11.89 -8.84 3.27
N SER A 55 12.60 -8.43 2.22
CA SER A 55 12.33 -8.91 0.86
C SER A 55 12.55 -10.43 0.74
N SER A 56 13.62 -10.96 1.33
CA SER A 56 13.91 -12.39 1.34
C SER A 56 12.84 -13.20 2.05
N VAL A 57 12.37 -12.73 3.21
CA VAL A 57 11.30 -13.41 3.97
C VAL A 57 9.98 -13.35 3.21
N VAL A 58 9.64 -12.23 2.57
CA VAL A 58 8.44 -12.11 1.73
C VAL A 58 8.48 -13.10 0.56
N GLU A 59 9.64 -13.23 -0.09
CA GLU A 59 9.86 -14.16 -1.20
C GLU A 59 9.71 -15.63 -0.78
N LEU A 60 10.37 -16.02 0.31
CA LEU A 60 10.30 -17.38 0.85
C LEU A 60 8.88 -17.72 1.31
N THR A 61 8.22 -16.81 2.02
CA THR A 61 6.84 -17.01 2.50
C THR A 61 5.89 -17.16 1.32
N ASN A 62 6.04 -16.33 0.28
CA ASN A 62 5.21 -16.42 -0.91
C ASN A 62 5.42 -17.76 -1.64
N ALA A 63 6.66 -18.22 -1.80
CA ALA A 63 6.95 -19.50 -2.44
C ALA A 63 6.35 -20.70 -1.66
N ILE A 64 6.48 -20.70 -0.33
CA ILE A 64 5.91 -21.76 0.53
C ILE A 64 4.38 -21.81 0.40
N LEU A 65 3.72 -20.65 0.41
CA LEU A 65 2.27 -20.58 0.32
C LEU A 65 1.75 -20.94 -1.09
N GLU A 66 2.47 -20.58 -2.14
CA GLU A 66 2.16 -21.00 -3.52
C GLU A 66 2.29 -22.51 -3.68
N GLU A 67 3.36 -23.10 -3.16
CA GLU A 67 3.58 -24.55 -3.19
C GLU A 67 2.49 -25.30 -2.40
N ALA A 68 2.01 -24.71 -1.31
CA ALA A 68 0.87 -25.22 -0.55
C ALA A 68 -0.49 -25.02 -1.26
N GLY A 69 -0.52 -24.49 -2.48
CA GLY A 69 -1.71 -24.33 -3.30
C GLY A 69 -2.53 -23.06 -3.01
N TYR A 70 -2.02 -22.12 -2.20
CA TYR A 70 -2.73 -20.87 -1.92
C TYR A 70 -2.51 -19.84 -3.03
N LYS A 71 -3.58 -19.10 -3.36
CA LYS A 71 -3.48 -17.92 -4.22
C LYS A 71 -2.94 -16.74 -3.39
N THR A 72 -1.69 -16.37 -3.64
CA THR A 72 -1.02 -15.31 -2.90
C THR A 72 -0.76 -14.07 -3.76
N ALA A 73 -0.46 -12.97 -3.07
CA ALA A 73 0.12 -11.78 -3.65
C ALA A 73 1.26 -11.30 -2.76
N SER A 74 2.36 -10.86 -3.37
CA SER A 74 3.51 -10.32 -2.65
C SER A 74 3.84 -8.92 -3.17
N LEU A 75 4.09 -8.01 -2.24
CA LEU A 75 4.55 -6.65 -2.51
C LEU A 75 5.90 -6.47 -1.82
N SER A 76 6.95 -6.34 -2.62
CA SER A 76 8.31 -6.15 -2.15
C SER A 76 9.01 -5.07 -2.99
N THR A 77 10.14 -4.56 -2.49
CA THR A 77 10.97 -3.59 -3.22
C THR A 77 11.45 -4.13 -4.56
N ILE A 78 11.58 -5.45 -4.72
CA ILE A 78 12.14 -6.10 -5.91
C ILE A 78 11.04 -6.35 -6.94
N ARG A 79 9.91 -6.90 -6.50
CA ARG A 79 8.81 -7.27 -7.38
C ARG A 79 7.45 -7.17 -6.69
N PHE A 80 6.46 -6.94 -7.53
CA PHE A 80 5.05 -7.06 -7.21
C PHE A 80 4.47 -8.27 -7.94
N LYS A 81 3.95 -9.24 -7.19
CA LYS A 81 3.39 -10.49 -7.72
C LYS A 81 1.94 -10.65 -7.26
N ILE A 82 1.05 -11.00 -8.19
CA ILE A 82 -0.34 -11.38 -7.90
C ILE A 82 -0.61 -12.69 -8.65
N GLY A 83 -0.73 -13.80 -7.92
CA GLY A 83 -0.80 -15.13 -8.52
C GLY A 83 0.34 -15.36 -9.51
N ASN A 84 0.03 -15.74 -10.75
CA ASN A 84 1.05 -16.00 -11.77
C ASN A 84 1.63 -14.73 -12.44
N ASN A 85 1.09 -13.54 -12.14
CA ASN A 85 1.57 -12.30 -12.75
C ASN A 85 2.63 -11.67 -11.83
N SER A 86 3.87 -11.61 -12.30
CA SER A 86 4.98 -10.93 -11.62
C SER A 86 5.44 -9.73 -12.43
N LYS A 87 5.58 -8.56 -11.80
CA LYS A 87 6.17 -7.36 -12.38
C LYS A 87 7.32 -6.86 -11.50
N PRO A 88 8.48 -6.48 -12.07
CA PRO A 88 9.51 -5.79 -11.30
C PRO A 88 8.96 -4.44 -10.83
N ASN A 89 9.32 -4.05 -9.61
CA ASN A 89 8.93 -2.76 -9.05
C ASN A 89 9.97 -1.72 -9.48
N LEU A 90 9.76 -1.11 -10.66
CA LEU A 90 10.63 -0.08 -11.26
C LEU A 90 10.48 1.28 -10.57
#